data_AF-A0A9E3BY50-F1
#
_entry.id   AF-A0A9E3BY50-F1
#
_cell.length_a   1.000
_cell.length_b   1.000
_cell.length_c   1.000
_cell.angle_alpha   90.00
_cell.angle_beta   90.00
_cell.angle_gamma   90.00
#
_symmetry.space_group_name_H-M   'P 1'
#
loop_
_entity.id
_entity.type
_entity.pdbx_description
1 polymer ?
#
loop_
_entity_poly.entity_id
_entity_poly.type
_entity_poly.pdbx_seq_one_letter_code
_entity_poly.pdbx_strand_id
1 'polypeptide(L)' 'VLLTEGEQDHLFNVEWIYRTMAELVCARSVTARIFTAREGGEQHCQVGNSALARDEIVSWLARFYPWMSELRR' A
#
# COMPACT_ATOMS: atom_id res chain seq x y z
N VAL A 1 -3.39 9.98 2.38
CA VAL A 1 -3.68 8.96 1.36
C VAL A 1 -2.58 7.91 1.43
N LEU A 2 -2.94 6.63 1.37
CA LEU A 2 -2.00 5.52 1.17
C LEU A 2 -2.20 4.98 -0.24
N LEU A 3 -1.11 4.84 -0.98
CA LEU A 3 -1.05 4.16 -2.27
C LEU A 3 -0.24 2.88 -2.12
N THR A 4 -0.72 1.81 -2.75
CA THR A 4 -0.10 0.47 -2.73
C THR A 4 0.05 -0.01 -4.16
N GLU A 5 1.21 -0.56 -4.51
CA GLU A 5 1.51 -1.07 -5.85
C GLU A 5 2.35 -2.34 -5.77
N GLY A 6 2.15 -3.27 -6.69
CA GLY A 6 3.00 -4.46 -6.82
C GLY A 6 4.11 -4.20 -7.85
N GLU A 7 5.36 -4.53 -7.56
CA GLU A 7 6.46 -4.27 -8.52
C GLU A 7 6.36 -5.08 -9.82
N GLN A 8 5.51 -6.13 -9.84
CA GLN A 8 5.21 -6.98 -10.98
C GLN A 8 3.70 -7.02 -11.26
N ASP A 9 2.95 -5.98 -10.90
CA ASP A 9 1.55 -5.87 -11.30
C ASP A 9 1.47 -5.82 -12.84
N HIS A 10 0.76 -6.80 -13.42
CA HIS A 10 0.67 -6.96 -14.87
C HIS A 10 -0.40 -6.06 -15.51
N LEU A 11 -1.26 -5.45 -14.68
CA LEU A 11 -2.27 -4.47 -15.11
C LEU A 11 -1.70 -3.05 -15.05
N PHE A 12 -0.89 -2.76 -14.02
CA PHE A 12 -0.31 -1.45 -13.79
C PHE A 12 1.20 -1.56 -13.53
N ASN A 13 2.02 -0.86 -14.29
CA ASN A 13 3.44 -0.75 -13.96
C ASN A 13 3.68 0.23 -12.80
N VAL A 14 4.86 0.15 -12.18
CA VAL A 14 5.23 0.99 -11.02
C VAL A 14 5.19 2.50 -11.31
N GLU A 15 5.27 2.93 -12.57
CA GLU A 15 5.18 4.35 -12.93
C GLU A 15 3.82 4.97 -12.54
N TRP A 16 2.75 4.18 -12.50
CA TRP A 16 1.41 4.65 -12.11
C TRP A 16 1.40 5.23 -10.70
N ILE A 17 2.06 4.58 -9.72
CA ILE A 17 2.06 5.10 -8.35
C ILE A 17 2.73 6.48 -8.27
N TYR A 18 3.82 6.71 -9.00
CA TYR A 18 4.51 8.01 -9.01
C TYR A 18 3.66 9.09 -9.66
N ARG A 19 2.95 8.78 -10.75
CA ARG A 19 2.01 9.69 -11.41
C ARG A 19 0.86 10.05 -10.49
N THR A 20 0.22 9.07 -9.86
CA THR A 20 -0.87 9.30 -8.92
C THR A 20 -0.41 10.12 -7.72
N MET A 21 0.80 9.88 -7.20
CA MET A 21 1.38 10.72 -6.14
C MET A 21 1.47 12.19 -6.55
N ALA A 22 1.89 12.48 -7.79
CA ALA A 22 2.03 13.84 -8.30
C ALA A 22 0.67 14.54 -8.50
N GLU A 23 -0.39 13.79 -8.81
CA GLU A 23 -1.75 14.32 -9.01
C GLU A 23 -2.52 14.59 -7.71
N LEU A 24 -2.09 14.02 -6.58
CA LEU A 24 -2.72 14.19 -5.26
C LEU A 24 -2.39 15.55 -4.59
N VAL A 25 -2.49 16.65 -5.34
CA VAL A 25 -2.09 18.01 -4.92
C VAL A 25 -2.90 18.57 -3.73
N CYS A 26 -4.11 18.05 -3.50
CA CYS A 26 -4.97 18.46 -2.38
C CYS A 26 -4.86 17.53 -1.16
N ALA A 27 -4.05 16.47 -1.22
CA ALA A 27 -3.90 15.54 -0.11
C ALA A 27 -3.05 16.16 1.01
N ARG A 28 -3.53 16.12 2.26
CA ARG A 28 -2.75 16.55 3.44
C ARG A 28 -1.40 15.83 3.54
N SER A 29 -1.37 14.54 3.20
CA SER A 29 -0.15 13.74 3.11
C SER A 29 -0.38 12.53 2.20
N VAL A 30 0.68 12.12 1.50
CA VAL A 30 0.71 10.93 0.65
C VAL A 30 1.78 9.97 1.17
N THR A 31 1.43 8.70 1.32
CA THR A 31 2.35 7.60 1.63
C THR A 31 2.21 6.58 0.50
N ALA A 32 3.32 6.02 0.05
CA ALA A 32 3.35 5.00 -1.00
C ALA A 32 4.11 3.77 -0.51
N ARG A 33 3.62 2.58 -0.88
CA ARG A 33 4.28 1.29 -0.63
C ARG A 33 4.29 0.50 -1.93
N ILE A 34 5.48 0.18 -2.41
CA ILE A 34 5.67 -0.81 -3.48
C ILE A 34 6.02 -2.13 -2.81
N PHE A 35 5.28 -3.19 -3.14
CA PHE A 35 5.51 -4.55 -2.66
C PHE A 35 6.38 -5.30 -3.66
N THR A 36 7.41 -5.96 -3.14
CA THR A 36 8.43 -6.64 -3.96
C THR A 36 8.19 -8.14 -4.08
N ALA A 37 8.80 -8.76 -5.07
CA ALA A 37 8.75 -10.21 -5.30
C ALA A 37 9.40 -10.98 -4.15
N ARG A 38 10.37 -10.35 -3.47
CA ARG A 38 10.97 -10.89 -2.23
C ARG A 38 9.95 -11.01 -1.11
N GLU A 39 8.99 -10.09 -1.05
CA GLU A 39 7.93 -10.06 -0.05
C GLU A 39 6.71 -10.91 -0.43
N GLY A 40 6.64 -11.39 -1.69
CA GLY A 40 5.51 -12.15 -2.23
C GLY A 40 4.27 -11.30 -2.50
N GLY A 41 4.37 -9.97 -2.41
CA GLY A 41 3.25 -9.03 -2.61
C GLY A 41 3.28 -8.32 -3.97
N GLU A 42 4.14 -8.75 -4.90
CA GLU A 42 4.44 -8.03 -6.14
C GLU A 42 3.32 -8.01 -7.19
N GLN A 43 2.34 -8.90 -7.05
CA GLN A 43 1.26 -9.07 -8.03
C GLN A 43 0.10 -8.11 -7.77
N HIS A 44 -0.81 -8.00 -8.75
CA HIS A 44 -2.02 -7.20 -8.63
C HIS A 44 -2.80 -7.50 -7.35
N CYS A 45 -3.24 -6.46 -6.64
CA CYS A 45 -3.90 -6.57 -5.33
C CYS A 45 -3.08 -7.34 -4.26
N GLN A 46 -1.77 -7.51 -4.46
CA GLN A 46 -0.89 -8.28 -3.59
C GLN A 46 -1.42 -9.72 -3.36
N VAL A 47 -1.99 -10.37 -4.39
CA VAL A 47 -2.61 -11.71 -4.26
C VAL A 47 -1.64 -12.80 -3.78
N GLY A 48 -0.34 -12.67 -4.04
CA GLY A 48 0.67 -13.60 -3.53
C GLY A 48 0.90 -13.53 -2.02
N ASN A 49 0.57 -12.39 -1.39
CA ASN A 49 0.72 -12.16 0.04
C ASN A 49 -0.22 -11.06 0.53
N SER A 50 -1.53 -11.30 0.46
CA SER A 50 -2.53 -10.29 0.83
C SER A 50 -2.53 -9.97 2.33
N ALA A 51 -2.02 -10.89 3.16
CA ALA A 51 -1.83 -10.64 4.59
C ALA A 51 -0.84 -9.50 4.84
N LEU A 52 0.28 -9.46 4.10
CA LEU A 52 1.25 -8.37 4.18
C LEU A 52 0.62 -7.01 3.79
N ALA A 53 -0.15 -6.98 2.71
CA ALA A 53 -0.83 -5.77 2.27
C ALA A 53 -1.85 -5.27 3.31
N ARG A 54 -2.65 -6.19 3.85
CA ARG A 54 -3.60 -5.90 4.93
C ARG A 54 -2.88 -5.35 6.16
N ASP A 55 -1.77 -5.96 6.55
CA ASP A 55 -0.99 -5.53 7.70
C ASP A 55 -0.40 -4.13 7.48
N GLU A 56 0.10 -3.82 6.29
CA GLU A 56 0.55 -2.47 5.93
C GLU A 56 -0.57 -1.44 6.06
N ILE A 57 -1.76 -1.73 5.50
CA ILE A 57 -2.93 -0.85 5.56
C ILE A 57 -3.35 -0.59 7.01
N VAL A 58 -3.46 -1.65 7.82
CA VAL A 58 -3.85 -1.53 9.23
C VAL A 58 -2.79 -0.75 10.02
N SER A 59 -1.50 -1.02 9.80
CA SER A 59 -0.40 -0.27 10.43
C SER A 59 -0.46 1.22 10.07
N TRP A 60 -0.74 1.54 8.80
CA TRP A 60 -0.86 2.92 8.37
C TRP A 60 -2.06 3.62 9.03
N LEU A 61 -3.22 2.97 9.09
CA LEU A 61 -4.42 3.51 9.74
C LEU A 61 -4.24 3.69 11.24
N ALA A 62 -3.54 2.78 11.92
CA ALA A 62 -3.28 2.84 13.36
C ALA A 62 -2.53 4.11 13.80
N ARG A 63 -1.75 4.73 12.90
CA ARG A 63 -1.08 6.03 13.14
C ARG A 63 -2.06 7.19 13.35
N PHE A 64 -3.29 7.06 12.85
CA PHE A 64 -4.36 8.06 12.98
C PHE A 64 -5.47 7.59 13.92
N TYR A 65 -5.62 6.26 14.07
CA TYR A 65 -6.67 5.61 14.85
C TYR A 65 -6.05 4.60 15.82
N PRO A 66 -5.53 5.04 16.98
CA PRO A 66 -4.75 4.18 17.88
C PRO A 66 -5.47 2.88 18.31
N TRP A 67 -6.80 2.92 18.43
CA TRP A 67 -7.64 1.77 18.77
C TRP A 67 -7.51 0.60 17.77
N MET A 68 -7.15 0.87 16.51
CA MET A 68 -6.95 -0.20 15.51
C MET A 68 -5.75 -1.09 15.83
N SER A 69 -4.81 -0.61 16.65
CA SER A 69 -3.68 -1.42 17.12
C SER A 69 -4.13 -2.58 18.01
N GLU A 70 -5.28 -2.45 18.67
CA GLU A 70 -5.81 -3.44 19.61
C GLU A 70 -6.55 -4.60 18.91
N LEU A 71 -6.96 -4.40 17.65
CA LEU A 71 -7.57 -5.42 16.79
C LEU A 71 -6.56 -6.41 16.18
N ARG A 72 -5.25 -6.22 16.42
CA ARG A 72 -4.19 -7.12 15.97
C ARG A 72 -4.02 -8.37 16.87
N ARG A 73 -4.97 -8.66 17.74
CA ARG A 73 -4.98 -9.84 18.63
C ARG A 73 -5.61 -11.06 17.96
#